data_AF-A0A958XDP8-F1
#
_entry.id   AF-A0A958XDP8-F1
#
_cell.length_a   1.000
_cell.length_b   1.000
_cell.length_c   1.000
_cell.angle_alpha   90.00
_cell.angle_beta   90.00
_cell.angle_gamma   90.00
#
_symmetry.space_group_name_H-M   'P 1'
#
loop_
_entity.id
_entity.type
_entity.pdbx_description
1 polymer ?
#
loop_
_entity_poly.entity_id
_entity_poly.type
_entity_poly.pdbx_seq_one_letter_code
_entity_poly.pdbx_strand_id
1 'polypeptide(L)'
;EIIRAKADSLRRLLIGTEYRAAQFKEQNNYLLRPTDQLPNERLARDKNMYALMYGESLKNLELADFALRNKVPYVQPIDLPIPPLTGTPYGKKKALGLGLGLGLVLGSLFVIGRKMIRDQFND
;
A
#
# COMPACT_ATOMS: atom_id res chain seq x y z
N GLU A 1 -10.01 10.85 9.11
CA GLU A 1 -10.51 12.21 9.43
C GLU A 1 -12.01 12.27 9.73
N ILE A 2 -12.87 11.72 8.86
CA ILE A 2 -14.34 11.79 9.01
C ILE A 2 -14.83 11.24 10.38
N ILE A 3 -14.31 10.10 10.84
CA ILE A 3 -14.71 9.49 12.13
C ILE A 3 -14.32 10.37 13.32
N ARG A 4 -13.12 10.98 13.29
CA ARG A 4 -12.65 11.91 14.32
C ARG A 4 -13.52 13.17 14.37
N ALA A 5 -13.79 13.78 13.22
CA ALA A 5 -14.65 14.98 13.15
C ALA A 5 -16.08 14.72 13.66
N LYS A 6 -16.60 13.51 13.42
CA LYS A 6 -17.89 13.07 13.98
C LYS A 6 -17.84 12.94 15.50
N ALA A 7 -16.79 12.32 16.04
CA ALA A 7 -16.60 12.19 17.49
C ALA A 7 -16.50 13.56 18.19
N ASP A 8 -15.75 14.50 17.62
CA ASP A 8 -15.62 15.87 18.15
C ASP A 8 -16.95 16.63 18.12
N SER A 9 -17.77 16.39 17.10
CA SER A 9 -19.10 16.99 17.00
C SER A 9 -20.08 16.40 18.01
N LEU A 10 -20.07 15.09 18.22
CA LEU A 10 -20.86 14.42 19.26
C LEU A 10 -20.45 14.87 20.66
N ARG A 11 -19.15 15.06 20.91
CA ARG A 11 -18.64 15.60 22.18
C ARG A 11 -19.18 17.02 22.45
N ARG A 12 -19.17 17.89 21.43
CA ARG A 12 -19.74 19.25 21.55
C ARG A 12 -21.25 19.21 21.83
N LEU A 13 -21.99 18.33 21.16
CA LEU A 13 -23.42 18.14 21.39
C LEU A 13 -23.70 17.64 22.82
N LEU A 14 -22.95 16.64 23.28
CA LEU A 14 -23.07 16.11 24.64
C LEU A 14 -22.87 17.20 25.68
N ILE A 15 -21.75 17.93 25.61
CA ILE A 15 -21.46 19.04 26.53
C ILE A 15 -22.58 20.10 26.47
N GLY A 16 -23.01 20.47 25.25
CA GLY A 16 -24.09 21.44 25.06
C GLY A 16 -25.43 20.98 25.64
N THR A 17 -25.73 19.67 25.65
CA THR A 17 -26.91 19.12 26.32
C THR A 17 -26.77 19.05 27.82
N GLU A 18 -25.58 18.76 28.34
CA GLU A 18 -25.31 18.75 29.78
C GLU A 18 -25.52 20.13 30.40
N TYR A 19 -24.98 21.17 29.76
CA TYR A 19 -25.19 22.55 30.18
C TYR A 19 -26.67 22.93 30.14
N ARG A 20 -27.39 22.57 29.07
CA ARG A 20 -28.83 22.85 28.95
C ARG A 20 -29.65 22.12 30.03
N ALA A 21 -29.32 20.87 30.32
CA ALA A 21 -29.97 20.10 31.38
C ALA A 21 -29.72 20.73 32.77
N ALA A 22 -28.48 21.15 33.04
CA ALA A 22 -28.13 21.84 34.29
C ALA A 22 -28.86 23.18 34.42
N GLN A 23 -28.86 24.01 33.37
CA GLN A 23 -29.58 25.29 33.35
C GLN A 23 -31.08 25.12 33.54
N PHE A 24 -31.69 24.14 32.87
CA PHE A 24 -33.12 23.86 33.04
C PHE A 24 -33.44 23.47 34.47
N LYS A 25 -32.61 22.63 35.09
CA LYS A 25 -32.78 22.20 36.49
C LYS A 25 -32.62 23.37 37.47
N GLU A 26 -31.67 24.26 37.23
CA GLU A 26 -31.43 25.45 38.06
C GLU A 26 -32.60 26.45 37.98
N GLN A 27 -33.11 26.72 36.77
CA GLN A 27 -34.22 27.65 36.55
C GLN A 27 -35.57 27.11 37.06
N ASN A 28 -35.75 25.78 37.07
CA ASN A 28 -37.04 25.14 37.32
C ASN A 28 -37.00 24.22 38.54
N ASN A 29 -36.59 24.75 39.69
CA ASN A 29 -36.36 23.97 40.91
C ASN A 29 -37.66 23.48 41.63
N TYR A 30 -38.84 23.95 41.20
CA TYR A 30 -40.14 23.66 41.83
C TYR A 30 -41.23 23.24 40.82
N LEU A 31 -40.92 22.25 39.96
CA LEU A 31 -41.90 21.70 39.02
C LEU A 31 -42.87 20.75 39.75
N LEU A 32 -44.13 21.18 39.89
CA LEU A 32 -45.19 20.42 40.59
C LEU A 32 -45.91 19.40 39.69
N ARG A 33 -45.99 19.67 38.38
CA ARG A 33 -46.70 18.80 37.43
C ARG A 33 -45.71 17.92 36.65
N PRO A 34 -46.03 16.63 36.42
CA PRO A 34 -45.17 15.76 35.61
C PRO A 34 -44.97 16.26 34.17
N THR A 35 -45.98 16.94 33.60
CA THR A 35 -45.90 17.52 32.24
C THR A 35 -44.77 18.53 32.10
N ASP A 36 -44.47 19.26 33.17
CA ASP A 36 -43.48 20.34 33.16
C ASP A 36 -42.06 19.77 33.28
N GLN A 37 -41.92 18.51 33.71
CA GLN A 37 -40.65 17.77 33.79
C GLN A 37 -40.26 17.13 32.45
N LEU A 38 -41.19 17.03 31.50
CA LEU A 38 -40.95 16.41 30.19
C LEU A 38 -39.73 16.96 29.43
N PRO A 39 -39.44 18.29 29.43
CA PRO A 39 -38.22 18.81 28.81
C PRO A 39 -36.94 18.28 29.47
N ASN A 40 -36.93 18.11 30.80
CA ASN A 40 -35.79 17.56 31.54
C ASN A 40 -35.56 16.08 31.17
N GLU A 41 -36.64 15.29 31.08
CA GLU A 41 -36.54 13.89 30.65
C GLU A 41 -36.01 13.75 29.22
N ARG A 42 -36.46 14.63 28.31
CA ARG A 42 -35.96 14.69 26.93
C ARG A 42 -34.46 15.00 26.91
N LEU A 43 -34.02 16.02 27.66
CA LEU A 43 -32.60 16.39 27.75
C LEU A 43 -31.76 15.25 28.35
N ALA A 44 -32.28 14.54 29.36
CA ALA A 44 -31.60 13.38 29.95
C ALA A 44 -31.47 12.22 28.96
N ARG A 45 -32.53 11.93 28.19
CA ARG A 45 -32.49 10.92 27.13
C ARG A 45 -31.50 11.30 26.03
N ASP A 46 -31.51 12.55 25.58
CA ASP A 46 -30.61 13.04 24.54
C ASP A 46 -29.15 12.99 25.01
N LYS A 47 -28.88 13.36 26.27
CA LYS A 47 -27.57 13.18 26.91
C LYS A 47 -27.10 11.72 26.85
N ASN A 48 -27.96 10.78 27.25
CA ASN A 48 -27.62 9.35 27.21
C ASN A 48 -27.35 8.85 25.79
N MET A 49 -28.17 9.29 24.82
CA MET A 49 -27.99 8.96 23.41
C MET A 49 -26.65 9.49 22.88
N TYR A 50 -26.33 10.76 23.13
CA TYR A 50 -25.07 11.35 22.69
C TYR A 50 -23.84 10.72 23.37
N ALA A 51 -23.95 10.36 24.65
CA ALA A 51 -22.89 9.64 25.36
C ALA A 51 -22.61 8.26 24.74
N LEU A 52 -23.67 7.50 24.42
CA LEU A 52 -23.54 6.20 23.76
C LEU A 52 -22.91 6.34 22.36
N MET A 53 -23.42 7.26 21.55
CA MET A 53 -22.90 7.51 20.20
C MET A 53 -21.43 7.98 20.22
N TYR A 54 -21.04 8.79 21.21
CA TYR A 54 -19.66 9.23 21.39
C TYR A 54 -18.75 8.04 21.73
N GLY A 55 -19.16 7.18 22.67
CA GLY A 55 -18.42 5.96 23.02
C GLY A 55 -18.25 5.00 21.84
N GLU A 56 -19.31 4.77 21.07
CA GLU A 56 -19.25 3.95 19.86
C GLU A 56 -18.34 4.57 18.78
N SER A 57 -18.38 5.89 18.62
CA SER A 57 -17.51 6.60 17.66
C SER A 57 -16.03 6.51 18.04
N LEU A 58 -15.70 6.57 19.33
CA LEU A 58 -14.33 6.34 19.82
C LEU A 58 -13.88 4.91 19.53
N LYS A 59 -14.73 3.91 19.79
CA LYS A 59 -14.45 2.51 19.46
C LYS A 59 -14.18 2.33 17.96
N ASN A 60 -14.97 2.97 17.11
CA ASN A 60 -14.79 2.93 15.67
C ASN A 60 -13.51 3.63 15.20
N LEU A 61 -13.08 4.69 15.89
CA LEU A 61 -11.81 5.37 15.64
C LEU A 61 -10.64 4.43 15.96
N GLU A 62 -10.63 3.82 17.14
CA GLU A 62 -9.59 2.85 17.52
C GLU A 62 -9.57 1.63 16.59
N LEU A 63 -10.73 1.14 16.15
CA LEU A 63 -10.81 0.05 15.19
C LEU A 63 -10.23 0.46 13.82
N ALA A 64 -10.52 1.68 13.35
CA ALA A 64 -9.98 2.19 12.10
C ALA A 64 -8.45 2.39 12.20
N ASP A 65 -7.96 2.90 13.32
CA ASP A 65 -6.52 3.06 13.58
C ASP A 65 -5.82 1.70 13.72
N PHE A 66 -6.45 0.72 14.38
CA PHE A 66 -5.95 -0.65 14.44
C PHE A 66 -5.89 -1.28 13.06
N ALA A 67 -6.95 -1.14 12.25
CA ALA A 67 -6.96 -1.63 10.87
C ALA A 67 -5.90 -0.96 10.00
N LEU A 68 -5.62 0.33 10.21
CA LEU A 68 -4.57 1.05 9.49
C LEU A 68 -3.17 0.57 9.91
N ARG A 69 -2.93 0.39 11.21
CA ARG A 69 -1.66 -0.11 11.75
C ARG A 69 -1.41 -1.57 11.40
N ASN A 70 -2.47 -2.38 11.33
CA ASN A 70 -2.42 -3.79 11.02
C ASN A 70 -2.64 -4.10 9.53
N LYS A 71 -2.72 -3.08 8.67
CA LYS A 71 -2.60 -3.22 7.22
C LYS A 71 -1.13 -3.53 6.87
N VAL A 72 -0.66 -4.71 7.24
CA VAL A 72 0.21 -5.43 6.31
C VAL A 72 -0.71 -5.74 5.14
N PRO A 73 -0.53 -5.11 3.97
CA PRO A 73 -1.44 -5.38 2.88
C PRO A 73 -1.27 -6.88 2.58
N TYR A 74 -2.37 -7.64 2.68
CA TYR A 74 -2.42 -9.02 2.20
C TYR A 74 -2.38 -8.96 0.67
N VAL A 75 -1.24 -8.52 0.11
CA VAL A 75 -1.00 -8.55 -1.31
C VAL A 75 -0.60 -9.99 -1.58
N GLN A 76 -1.56 -10.78 -2.06
CA GLN A 76 -1.20 -11.99 -2.77
C GLN A 76 -0.45 -11.50 -4.02
N PRO A 77 0.83 -11.90 -4.24
CA PRO A 77 1.50 -11.55 -5.47
C PRO A 77 0.74 -12.21 -6.62
N ILE A 78 -0.03 -11.41 -7.38
CA ILE A 78 -0.81 -11.88 -8.54
C ILE A 78 0.13 -12.20 -9.71
N ASP A 79 1.29 -11.55 -9.77
CA ASP A 79 2.27 -11.80 -10.80
C ASP A 79 3.68 -11.59 -10.25
N LEU A 80 4.50 -12.64 -10.30
CA LEU A 80 5.91 -12.53 -10.01
C LEU A 80 6.62 -12.09 -11.30
N PRO A 81 7.61 -11.19 -11.24
CA PRO A 81 8.35 -10.80 -12.42
C PRO A 81 9.04 -12.02 -13.03
N ILE A 82 8.79 -12.24 -14.32
CA ILE A 82 9.49 -13.27 -15.10
C ILE A 82 10.97 -12.82 -15.18
N PRO A 83 11.94 -13.68 -14.82
CA PRO A 83 13.35 -13.34 -14.97
C PRO A 83 13.68 -13.00 -16.43
N PRO A 84 14.64 -12.10 -16.69
CA PRO A 84 14.98 -11.70 -18.04
C PRO A 84 15.43 -12.90 -18.87
N LEU A 85 15.09 -12.89 -20.17
CA LEU A 85 15.56 -13.89 -21.11
C LEU A 85 17.09 -13.86 -21.14
N THR A 86 17.72 -14.90 -20.60
CA THR A 86 19.15 -15.11 -20.72
C THR A 86 19.46 -15.50 -22.16
N GLY A 87 19.85 -14.53 -22.98
CA GLY A 87 20.39 -14.81 -24.30
C GLY A 87 21.57 -15.77 -24.15
N THR A 88 21.69 -16.77 -25.03
CA THR A 88 22.86 -17.65 -25.08
C THR A 88 23.97 -16.95 -25.87
N PRO A 89 24.94 -16.27 -25.24
CA PRO A 89 26.03 -15.66 -25.98
C PRO A 89 26.87 -16.74 -26.66
N TYR A 90 27.27 -16.50 -27.90
CA TYR A 90 28.20 -17.37 -28.59
C TYR A 90 29.52 -17.39 -27.79
N GLY A 91 29.88 -18.55 -27.25
CA GLY A 91 31.02 -18.66 -26.33
C GLY A 91 32.33 -18.31 -27.03
N LYS A 92 33.14 -17.42 -26.43
CA LYS A 92 34.45 -17.00 -26.95
C LYS A 92 35.35 -18.19 -27.34
N LYS A 93 35.26 -19.30 -26.60
CA LYS A 93 35.98 -20.55 -26.89
C LYS A 93 35.56 -21.20 -28.22
N LYS A 94 34.27 -21.19 -28.56
CA LYS A 94 33.74 -21.72 -29.83
C LYS A 94 34.20 -20.86 -31.01
N ALA A 95 34.14 -19.54 -30.84
CA ALA A 95 34.63 -18.58 -31.86
C ALA A 95 36.13 -18.76 -32.12
N LEU A 96 36.94 -18.93 -31.06
CA LEU A 96 38.37 -19.17 -31.18
C LEU A 96 38.67 -20.49 -31.90
N GLY A 97 37.96 -21.57 -31.58
CA GLY A 97 38.14 -22.87 -32.25
C GLY A 97 37.83 -22.81 -33.75
N LEU A 98 36.72 -22.15 -34.12
CA LEU A 98 36.36 -21.96 -35.53
C LEU A 98 37.37 -21.06 -36.27
N GLY A 99 37.82 -19.97 -35.63
CA GLY A 99 38.80 -19.06 -36.22
C GLY A 99 40.16 -19.73 -36.47
N LEU A 100 40.65 -20.52 -35.51
CA LEU A 100 41.89 -21.29 -35.68
C LEU A 100 41.77 -22.34 -36.77
N GLY A 101 40.64 -23.07 -36.82
CA GLY A 101 40.39 -24.07 -37.86
C GLY A 101 40.41 -23.47 -39.27
N LEU A 102 39.65 -22.38 -39.48
CA LEU A 102 39.62 -21.68 -40.76
C LEU A 102 40.98 -21.05 -41.12
N GLY A 103 41.67 -20.47 -40.14
CA GLY A 103 42.99 -19.86 -40.34
C GLY A 103 44.05 -20.86 -40.78
N LEU A 104 44.06 -22.07 -40.23
CA LEU A 104 45.00 -23.12 -40.63
C LEU A 104 44.74 -23.62 -42.06
N VAL A 105 43.48 -23.81 -42.43
CA VAL A 105 43.11 -24.24 -43.79
C VAL A 105 43.51 -23.18 -44.82
N LEU A 106 43.13 -21.91 -44.60
CA LEU A 106 43.47 -20.84 -45.53
C LEU A 106 44.98 -20.56 -45.57
N GLY A 107 45.65 -20.60 -44.42
CA GLY A 107 47.10 -20.40 -44.32
C GLY A 107 47.90 -21.49 -45.04
N SER A 108 47.52 -22.76 -44.87
CA SER A 108 48.16 -23.87 -45.57
C SER A 108 47.98 -23.79 -47.09
N LEU A 109 46.76 -23.50 -47.57
CA LEU A 109 46.49 -23.29 -49.00
C LEU A 109 47.34 -22.14 -49.58
N PHE A 110 47.48 -21.04 -48.84
CA PHE A 110 48.33 -19.91 -49.27
C PHE A 110 49.81 -20.29 -49.38
N VAL A 111 50.34 -20.99 -48.38
CA VAL A 111 51.76 -21.43 -48.38
C VAL A 111 52.02 -22.42 -49.51
N ILE A 112 51.14 -23.39 -49.72
CA ILE A 112 51.26 -24.39 -50.80
C ILE A 112 51.18 -23.69 -52.16
N GLY A 113 50.17 -22.84 -52.38
CA GLY A 113 50.01 -22.11 -53.63
C GLY A 113 51.22 -21.22 -53.93
N ARG A 114 51.73 -20.50 -52.92
CA ARG A 114 52.95 -19.68 -53.06
C ARG A 114 54.17 -20.53 -53.40
N LYS A 115 54.31 -21.71 -52.77
CA LYS A 115 55.41 -22.63 -53.06
C LYS A 115 55.34 -23.13 -54.50
N MET A 116 54.16 -23.57 -54.97
CA MET A 116 53.98 -24.05 -56.35
C MET A 116 54.34 -22.99 -57.40
N ILE A 117 53.92 -21.74 -57.18
CA ILE A 117 54.28 -20.63 -58.09
C ILE A 117 55.79 -20.43 -58.09
N ARG A 118 56.43 -20.34 -56.91
CA ARG A 118 57.88 -20.13 -56.83
C ARG A 118 58.67 -21.28 -57.45
N ASP A 119 58.25 -22.52 -57.24
CA ASP A 119 58.93 -23.70 -57.78
C ASP A 119 58.81 -23.71 -59.32
N GLN A 120 57.70 -23.28 -59.92
CA GLN A 120 57.55 -23.13 -61.38
C GLN A 120 58.40 -21.99 -61.99
N PHE A 121 58.76 -20.97 -61.21
CA PHE A 121 59.60 -19.86 -61.68
C PHE A 121 61.11 -20.09 -61.47
N ASN A 122 61.49 -21.14 -60.73
CA ASN A 122 62.89 -21.47 -60.42
C ASN A 122 63.43 -22.67 -61.23
N ASP A 123 62.61 -23.24 -62.13
CA ASP A 123 63.00 -24.12 -63.24
C ASP A 123 63.13 -23.29 -64.54
#